data_AF-A0AAD9UEP5-F1
#
_entry.id   AF-A0AAD9UEP5-F1
#
_cell.length_a   1.000
_cell.length_b   1.000
_cell.length_c   1.000
_cell.angle_alpha   90.00
_cell.angle_beta   90.00
_cell.angle_gamma   90.00
#
_symmetry.space_group_name_H-M   'P 1'
#
loop_
_entity.id
_entity.type
_entity.pdbx_description
1 polymer ?
#
loop_
_entity_poly.entity_id
_entity_poly.type
_entity_poly.pdbx_seq_one_letter_code
_entity_poly.pdbx_strand_id
1 'polypeptide(L)' 'MPLLTFADFDGDDMINKDDLKKVINRLTGSQSLEETDMDQLINNASILEEADLDDDQALSFAEFEHVISKAPDFVKYV' A
#
# COMPACT_ATOMS: atom_id res chain seq x y z
N MET A 1 -12.87 -12.13 -4.55
CA MET A 1 -11.99 -12.10 -3.37
C MET A 1 -11.79 -10.63 -3.02
N PRO A 2 -12.03 -10.19 -1.77
CA PRO A 2 -11.80 -8.80 -1.42
C PRO A 2 -10.30 -8.53 -1.44
N LEU A 3 -9.90 -7.46 -2.12
CA LEU A 3 -8.51 -6.98 -2.19
C LEU A 3 -7.91 -6.71 -0.79
N LEU A 4 -8.74 -6.50 0.24
CA LEU A 4 -8.27 -6.36 1.63
C LEU A 4 -7.47 -7.56 2.12
N THR A 5 -7.92 -8.80 1.85
CA THR A 5 -7.31 -9.99 2.47
C THR A 5 -5.85 -10.27 2.11
N PHE A 6 -5.30 -9.67 1.05
CA PHE A 6 -3.88 -9.86 0.70
C PHE A 6 -2.98 -8.76 1.26
N ALA A 7 -3.55 -7.60 1.57
CA ALA A 7 -2.81 -6.39 1.90
C ALA A 7 -2.95 -5.99 3.37
N ASP A 8 -4.08 -6.30 4.01
CA ASP A 8 -4.27 -6.22 5.45
C ASP A 8 -3.62 -7.45 6.12
N PHE A 9 -2.51 -7.26 6.82
CA PHE A 9 -1.76 -8.35 7.46
C PHE A 9 -2.02 -8.47 8.98
N ASP A 10 -2.47 -7.41 9.63
CA ASP A 10 -2.77 -7.44 11.08
C ASP A 10 -4.27 -7.63 11.38
N GLY A 11 -5.12 -7.54 10.35
CA GLY A 11 -6.56 -7.83 10.40
C GLY A 11 -7.36 -6.69 11.01
N ASP A 12 -6.86 -5.46 10.95
CA ASP A 12 -7.52 -4.28 11.52
C ASP A 12 -8.45 -3.55 10.54
N ASP A 13 -8.66 -4.14 9.35
CA ASP A 13 -9.44 -3.60 8.23
C ASP A 13 -8.88 -2.29 7.62
N MET A 14 -7.66 -1.89 8.01
CA MET A 14 -6.95 -0.73 7.50
C MET A 14 -5.65 -1.18 6.81
N ILE A 15 -5.10 -0.32 5.94
CA ILE A 15 -3.80 -0.57 5.32
C ILE A 15 -2.85 0.54 5.75
N ASN A 16 -2.07 0.24 6.78
CA ASN A 16 -1.06 1.14 7.29
C ASN A 16 0.27 1.01 6.51
N LYS A 17 1.26 1.82 6.88
CA LYS A 17 2.59 1.78 6.26
C LYS A 17 3.27 0.43 6.38
N ASP A 18 3.11 -0.28 7.50
CA ASP A 18 3.74 -1.58 7.71
C ASP A 18 3.13 -2.65 6.81
N ASP A 19 1.84 -2.57 6.54
CA ASP A 19 1.14 -3.44 5.61
C ASP A 19 1.56 -3.17 4.17
N LEU A 20 1.65 -1.91 3.76
CA LEU A 20 2.24 -1.54 2.46
C LEU A 20 3.67 -2.05 2.30
N LYS A 21 4.51 -1.97 3.35
CA LYS A 21 5.87 -2.54 3.34
C LYS A 21 5.85 -4.04 3.10
N LYS A 22 4.95 -4.77 3.77
CA LYS A 22 4.81 -6.22 3.60
C LYS A 22 4.30 -6.57 2.20
N VAL A 23 3.34 -5.82 1.65
CA VAL A 23 2.87 -5.99 0.27
C VAL A 23 4.03 -5.80 -0.69
N ILE A 24 4.74 -4.67 -0.61
CA ILE A 24 5.85 -4.36 -1.52
C ILE A 24 6.95 -5.42 -1.40
N ASN A 25 7.34 -5.82 -0.19
CA ASN A 25 8.29 -6.92 0.01
C ASN A 25 7.84 -8.24 -0.60
N ARG A 26 6.54 -8.54 -0.55
CA ARG A 26 5.96 -9.74 -1.19
C ARG A 26 6.06 -9.65 -2.71
N LEU A 27 5.84 -8.46 -3.27
CA LEU A 27 5.89 -8.18 -4.71
C LEU A 27 7.32 -8.20 -5.26
N THR A 28 8.28 -7.65 -4.52
CA THR A 28 9.68 -7.57 -4.94
C THR A 28 10.47 -8.85 -4.61
N GLY A 29 9.97 -9.69 -3.70
CA GLY A 29 10.50 -11.01 -3.40
C GLY A 29 11.96 -10.99 -2.97
N SER A 30 12.88 -11.35 -3.87
CA SER A 30 14.33 -11.37 -3.61
C SER A 30 15.01 -10.01 -3.85
N GLN A 31 14.33 -9.07 -4.52
CA GLN A 31 14.80 -7.71 -4.71
C GLN A 31 14.24 -6.83 -3.58
N SER A 32 14.65 -7.10 -2.33
CA SER A 32 14.31 -6.20 -1.22
C SER A 32 14.74 -4.78 -1.61
N LEU A 33 13.78 -3.86 -1.61
CA LEU A 33 14.10 -2.45 -1.68
C LEU A 33 14.84 -2.08 -0.39
N GLU A 34 15.79 -1.16 -0.48
CA GLU A 34 16.39 -0.55 0.70
C GLU A 34 15.28 0.11 1.53
N GLU A 35 15.40 0.09 2.85
CA GLU A 35 14.39 0.64 3.76
C GLU A 35 14.04 2.09 3.40
N THR A 36 15.07 2.86 3.02
CA THR A 36 14.93 4.25 2.57
C THR A 36 14.12 4.38 1.27
N ASP A 37 14.36 3.52 0.28
CA ASP A 37 13.64 3.55 -0.99
C ASP A 37 12.19 3.08 -0.82
N MET A 38 11.97 2.14 0.10
CA MET A 38 10.64 1.65 0.46
C MET A 38 9.86 2.69 1.25
N ASP A 39 10.48 3.34 2.23
CA ASP A 39 9.89 4.46 2.94
C ASP A 39 9.66 5.65 2.01
N GLN A 40 10.52 5.90 1.03
CA GLN A 40 10.26 6.90 0.00
C GLN A 40 9.16 6.46 -0.97
N LEU A 41 9.02 5.19 -1.31
CA LEU A 41 7.89 4.72 -2.10
C LEU A 41 6.57 4.82 -1.33
N ILE A 42 6.56 4.57 -0.02
CA ILE A 42 5.32 4.61 0.77
C ILE A 42 4.98 6.05 1.18
N ASN A 43 5.98 6.85 1.56
CA ASN A 43 5.81 8.23 1.98
C ASN A 43 5.86 9.23 0.82
N ASN A 44 6.72 9.04 -0.19
CA ASN A 44 6.88 9.96 -1.34
C ASN A 44 6.24 9.46 -2.64
N ALA A 45 5.92 8.17 -2.82
CA ALA A 45 4.96 7.88 -3.88
C ALA A 45 3.63 8.41 -3.37
N SER A 46 3.00 9.23 -4.19
CA SER A 46 1.74 9.94 -4.03
C SER A 46 0.53 9.03 -3.73
N ILE A 47 0.68 8.02 -2.89
CA ILE A 47 -0.33 7.05 -2.50
C ILE A 47 -0.98 7.56 -1.23
N LEU A 48 -0.24 7.69 -0.12
CA LEU A 48 -0.81 8.25 1.11
C LEU A 48 -1.14 9.73 0.92
N GLU A 49 -0.21 10.56 0.43
CA GLU A 49 -0.46 12.00 0.27
C GLU A 49 -1.65 12.35 -0.67
N GLU A 50 -2.02 11.48 -1.62
CA GLU A 50 -3.18 11.72 -2.50
C GLU A 50 -4.44 10.97 -2.10
N ALA A 51 -4.33 9.90 -1.32
CA ALA A 51 -5.45 9.01 -1.04
C ALA A 51 -5.84 8.89 0.43
N ASP A 52 -4.96 9.25 1.35
CA ASP A 52 -5.30 9.47 2.76
C ASP A 52 -6.09 10.79 2.81
N LEU A 53 -7.41 10.71 2.65
CA LEU A 53 -8.28 11.88 2.55
C LEU A 53 -8.60 12.47 3.93
N ASP A 54 -8.40 11.69 4.99
CA ASP A 54 -8.66 12.08 6.37
C ASP A 54 -7.39 12.30 7.22
N ASP A 55 -6.21 12.17 6.61
CA ASP A 55 -4.87 12.40 7.20
C ASP A 55 -4.60 11.49 8.42
N ASP A 56 -5.14 10.27 8.42
CA ASP A 56 -4.97 9.29 9.51
C ASP A 56 -3.69 8.43 9.40
N GLN A 57 -2.93 8.62 8.31
CA GLN A 57 -1.70 7.90 7.94
C GLN A 57 -1.89 6.41 7.62
N ALA A 58 -3.13 5.98 7.39
CA ALA A 58 -3.53 4.68 6.89
C ALA A 58 -4.45 4.85 5.68
N LEU A 59 -4.79 3.75 5.02
CA LEU A 59 -5.80 3.74 3.97
C LEU A 59 -6.94 2.85 4.39
N SER A 60 -8.14 3.42 4.41
CA SER A 60 -9.36 2.63 4.44
C SER A 60 -9.56 1.90 3.11
N PHE A 61 -10.47 0.93 3.10
CA PHE A 61 -10.82 0.19 1.87
C PHE A 61 -11.19 1.10 0.69
N ALA A 62 -11.96 2.17 0.94
CA ALA A 62 -12.42 3.07 -0.09
C ALA A 62 -11.27 3.87 -0.72
N GLU A 63 -10.33 4.29 0.12
CA GLU A 63 -9.13 5.03 -0.30
C GLU A 63 -8.16 4.10 -1.03
N PHE A 64 -7.98 2.88 -0.55
CA PHE A 64 -7.17 1.88 -1.23
C PHE A 64 -7.73 1.52 -2.62
N GLU A 65 -9.04 1.31 -2.76
CA GLU A 65 -9.66 1.12 -4.08
C GLU A 65 -9.43 2.34 -4.99
N HIS A 66 -9.48 3.55 -4.44
CA HIS A 66 -9.18 4.77 -5.20
C HIS A 66 -7.74 4.78 -5.71
N VAL A 67 -6.76 4.48 -4.84
CA VAL A 67 -5.33 4.37 -5.20
C VAL A 67 -5.14 3.36 -6.32
N ILE A 68 -5.68 2.17 -6.14
CA ILE A 68 -5.56 1.05 -7.08
C ILE A 68 -6.17 1.43 -8.45
N SER A 69 -7.27 2.18 -8.46
CA SER A 69 -7.87 2.67 -9.71
C SER A 69 -6.99 3.69 -10.45
N LYS A 70 -6.17 4.46 -9.71
CA LYS A 70 -5.28 5.50 -10.24
C LYS A 70 -3.89 4.97 -10.60
N ALA A 71 -3.47 3.89 -9.95
CA ALA A 71 -2.19 3.21 -10.17
C ALA A 71 -2.42 1.76 -10.65
N PRO A 72 -2.93 1.56 -11.89
CA PRO A 72 -3.18 0.21 -12.43
C PRO A 72 -1.91 -0.63 -12.56
N ASP A 73 -0.73 0.00 -12.60
CA ASP A 73 0.56 -0.70 -12.57
C ASP A 73 0.83 -1.38 -11.22
N PHE A 74 0.22 -0.91 -10.13
CA PHE A 74 0.29 -1.56 -8.81
C PHE A 74 -0.42 -2.93 -8.86
N VAL A 75 -1.58 -2.99 -9.53
CA VAL A 75 -2.40 -4.22 -9.68
C VAL A 75 -1.73 -5.27 -10.54
N LYS A 76 -0.86 -4.87 -11.47
CA LYS A 76 -0.18 -5.82 -12.37
C LYS A 76 0.74 -6.81 -11.63
N TYR A 77 1.14 -6.48 -10.41
CA TYR A 77 2.03 -7.31 -9.61
C TYR A 77 1.30 -8.09 -8.50
N VAL A 78 0.04 -7.76 -8.20
CA VAL A 78 -0.77 -8.44 -7.17
C VAL A 78 -1.57 -9.61 -7.75
#